data_AF-A0A2S9ZVK5-F1
#
_entry.id   AF-A0A2S9ZVK5-F1
#
_cell.length_a   1.000
_cell.length_b   1.000
_cell.length_c   1.000
_cell.angle_alpha   90.00
_cell.angle_beta   90.00
_cell.angle_gamma   90.00
#
_symmetry.space_group_name_H-M   'P 1'
#
loop_
_entity.id
_entity.type
_entity.pdbx_description
1 polymer ?
#
loop_
_entity_poly.entity_id
_entity_poly.type
_entity_poly.pdbx_seq_one_letter_code
_entity_poly.pdbx_strand_id
1 'polypeptide(L)'
;MDFAQPIVFFQLSCLTRLATSPVGAQLTHLTFRLPRRNLLPSLTDFPLALPRSPSFTSLKHLDLSTTHVLDDARLPLLLKLHPTLETLVLDRCSGLISREAVEEPTAFATLRWLGKCCAGVGLARADDVLRAWRRISKERPADAPNVHASASTTSSGAMNDEKLVPPVRDILVLPPPTRLRSLGLGLHDSLAPRIVKAWTKSFNEGYEDMVGKTVDRAEDVKDRWERWARTNGRLEEGTRRVVVFREAVSEEWVKQYFPQLFDEDGVEELATWGGDDPALSLDPDPLFSGFCYTRRLLPLPYFYSPSASTPLVASLVLDLTSTIEAHAADFSFCPVPDCSNAPGVPHLTLSQVGKEDIEERRRREKEVWEREESEEWGSGGWRKDESEHRGGCAHLEGRRAWGVERP
;
A
#
# COMPACT_ATOMS: atom_id res chain seq x y z
N MET A 1 38.64 -28.75 14.51
CA MET A 1 38.28 -27.41 14.00
C MET A 1 36.80 -27.25 14.31
N ASP A 2 36.49 -26.74 15.49
CA ASP A 2 35.11 -26.58 15.93
C ASP A 2 34.57 -25.29 15.33
N PHE A 3 33.77 -25.46 14.29
CA PHE A 3 33.00 -24.40 13.68
C PHE A 3 31.92 -24.00 14.68
N ALA A 4 32.21 -22.99 15.51
CA ALA A 4 31.20 -22.33 16.31
C ALA A 4 30.19 -21.70 15.34
N GLN A 5 29.10 -22.40 15.04
CA GLN A 5 27.95 -21.78 14.42
C GLN A 5 27.45 -20.71 15.39
N PRO A 6 27.42 -19.42 15.04
CA PRO A 6 26.54 -18.51 15.74
C PRO A 6 25.13 -18.94 15.31
N ILE A 7 24.48 -19.78 16.11
CA ILE A 7 23.03 -19.89 16.09
C ILE A 7 22.49 -18.57 16.69
N VAL A 8 22.72 -17.47 15.99
CA VAL A 8 21.93 -16.27 16.19
C VAL A 8 20.68 -16.54 15.36
N PHE A 9 19.66 -17.12 16.00
CA PHE A 9 18.32 -17.00 15.47
C PHE A 9 18.05 -15.51 15.36
N PHE A 10 18.23 -14.94 14.16
CA PHE A 10 17.83 -13.56 13.90
C PHE A 10 16.32 -13.51 14.07
N GLN A 11 15.89 -13.16 15.28
CA GLN A 11 14.49 -12.91 15.58
C GLN A 11 14.11 -11.62 14.85
N LEU A 12 13.38 -11.77 13.74
CA LEU A 12 12.88 -10.65 12.96
C LEU A 12 11.75 -9.88 13.68
N SER A 13 11.42 -10.24 14.92
CA SER A 13 10.48 -9.53 15.79
C SER A 13 10.91 -8.09 16.09
N CYS A 14 12.20 -7.76 15.95
CA CYS A 14 12.66 -6.39 15.99
C CYS A 14 12.09 -5.55 14.84
N LEU A 15 11.85 -6.13 13.66
CA LEU A 15 11.23 -5.44 12.53
C LEU A 15 9.76 -5.14 12.83
N THR A 16 9.01 -6.09 13.39
CA THR A 16 7.63 -5.87 13.82
C THR A 16 7.53 -4.80 14.90
N ARG A 17 8.48 -4.76 15.84
CA ARG A 17 8.57 -3.70 16.86
C ARG A 17 8.90 -2.34 16.25
N LEU A 18 9.84 -2.29 15.30
CA LEU A 18 10.17 -1.06 14.59
C LEU A 18 8.95 -0.54 13.81
N ALA A 19 8.30 -1.42 13.04
CA ALA A 19 7.12 -1.15 12.24
C ALA A 19 5.97 -0.49 13.02
N THR A 20 5.80 -0.91 14.27
CA THR A 20 4.74 -0.44 15.18
C THR A 20 5.21 0.67 16.14
N SER A 21 6.48 1.09 16.06
CA SER A 21 7.03 2.14 16.92
C SER A 21 6.75 3.55 16.39
N PRO A 22 6.75 4.58 17.26
CA PRO A 22 6.67 5.98 16.83
C PRO A 22 7.77 6.38 15.84
N VAL A 23 8.97 5.81 15.99
CA VAL A 23 10.08 6.03 15.05
C VAL A 23 9.74 5.44 13.69
N GLY A 24 9.26 4.20 13.65
CA GLY A 24 8.82 3.54 12.41
C GLY A 24 7.73 4.31 11.67
N ALA A 25 6.79 4.91 12.40
CA ALA A 25 5.72 5.72 11.82
C ALA A 25 6.23 6.93 11.01
N GLN A 26 7.45 7.43 11.32
CA GLN A 26 8.07 8.57 10.63
C GLN A 26 8.99 8.15 9.47
N LEU A 27 9.31 6.86 9.35
CA LEU A 27 10.22 6.39 8.31
C LEU A 27 9.54 6.43 6.94
N THR A 28 10.18 7.09 5.99
CA THR A 28 9.73 7.23 4.61
C THR A 28 10.45 6.28 3.66
N HIS A 29 11.70 5.91 3.97
CA HIS A 29 12.54 5.04 3.14
C HIS A 29 13.17 3.96 4.02
N LEU A 30 13.02 2.70 3.61
CA LEU A 30 13.59 1.55 4.31
C LEU A 30 14.24 0.58 3.33
N THR A 31 15.41 0.08 3.72
CA THR A 31 16.14 -0.94 2.97
C THR A 31 16.49 -2.10 3.90
N PHE A 32 15.94 -3.27 3.61
CA PHE A 32 16.24 -4.52 4.30
C PHE A 32 16.87 -5.53 3.32
N ARG A 33 18.19 -5.68 3.40
CA ARG A 33 18.95 -6.64 2.59
C ARG A 33 19.48 -7.78 3.46
N LEU A 34 18.61 -8.75 3.72
CA LEU A 34 18.89 -9.90 4.59
C LEU A 34 18.85 -11.20 3.77
N PRO A 35 19.99 -11.64 3.22
CA PRO A 35 20.06 -12.81 2.34
C PRO A 35 19.32 -14.03 2.87
N ARG A 36 18.44 -14.60 2.04
CA ARG A 36 17.69 -15.85 2.33
C ARG A 36 16.76 -15.79 3.54
N ARG A 37 16.47 -14.60 4.08
CA ARG A 37 15.51 -14.42 5.18
C ARG A 37 14.16 -13.95 4.66
N ASN A 38 13.09 -14.62 5.11
CA ASN A 38 11.73 -14.22 4.79
C ASN A 38 11.26 -13.13 5.73
N LEU A 39 11.22 -11.89 5.25
CA LEU A 39 10.86 -10.72 6.06
C LEU A 39 9.35 -10.43 6.04
N LEU A 40 8.64 -10.93 5.04
CA LEU A 40 7.20 -10.68 4.88
C LEU A 40 6.38 -10.98 6.14
N PRO A 41 6.51 -12.14 6.82
CA PRO A 41 5.76 -12.38 8.06
C PRO A 41 6.00 -11.30 9.13
N SER A 42 7.22 -10.78 9.27
CA SER A 42 7.51 -9.72 10.25
C SER A 42 6.93 -8.35 9.86
N LEU A 43 6.57 -8.17 8.59
CA LEU A 43 5.97 -6.98 8.02
C LEU A 43 4.45 -7.11 7.77
N THR A 44 3.87 -8.30 7.97
CA THR A 44 2.44 -8.57 7.73
C THR A 44 1.71 -9.16 8.93
N ASP A 45 2.37 -9.96 9.77
CA ASP A 45 1.73 -10.74 10.83
C ASP A 45 1.73 -9.94 12.15
N PHE A 46 1.02 -8.80 12.16
CA PHE A 46 0.90 -7.94 13.33
C PHE A 46 -0.10 -8.50 14.37
N PRO A 47 0.21 -8.47 15.67
CA PRO A 47 -0.71 -8.94 16.71
C PRO A 47 -2.03 -8.17 16.71
N LEU A 48 -3.16 -8.89 16.72
CA LEU A 48 -4.52 -8.32 16.76
C LEU A 48 -4.80 -7.46 18.01
N ALA A 49 -3.96 -7.56 19.05
CA ALA A 49 -4.15 -6.94 20.36
C ALA A 49 -3.58 -5.51 20.47
N LEU A 50 -2.79 -5.05 19.49
CA LEU A 50 -2.36 -3.65 19.45
C LEU A 50 -3.43 -2.83 18.72
N PRO A 51 -3.77 -1.61 19.19
CA PRO A 51 -4.61 -0.71 18.41
C PRO A 51 -3.98 -0.59 17.02
N ARG A 52 -4.81 -0.49 15.99
CA ARG A 52 -4.45 -0.51 14.57
C ARG A 52 -3.60 0.72 14.15
N SER A 53 -2.55 1.04 14.88
CA SER A 53 -1.48 1.91 14.43
C SER A 53 -0.93 1.29 13.15
N PRO A 54 -1.07 1.96 12.01
CA PRO A 54 -0.61 1.39 10.75
C PRO A 54 0.89 1.17 10.84
N SER A 55 1.36 0.01 10.38
CA SER A 55 2.79 -0.26 10.25
C SER A 55 3.40 0.73 9.27
N PHE A 56 4.51 1.36 9.66
CA PHE A 56 5.24 2.31 8.81
C PHE A 56 4.31 3.26 8.02
N THR A 57 3.48 4.03 8.73
CA THR A 57 2.45 4.92 8.14
C THR A 57 2.95 5.82 7.01
N SER A 58 4.19 6.30 7.13
CA SER A 58 4.77 7.27 6.20
C SER A 58 5.66 6.63 5.13
N LEU A 59 5.70 5.29 5.03
CA LEU A 59 6.61 4.58 4.15
C LEU A 59 6.27 4.81 2.68
N LYS A 60 7.23 5.34 1.94
CA LYS A 60 7.14 5.63 0.50
C LYS A 60 8.06 4.74 -0.33
N HIS A 61 9.17 4.28 0.24
CA HIS A 61 10.13 3.42 -0.43
C HIS A 61 10.47 2.22 0.43
N LEU A 62 10.40 1.02 -0.16
CA LEU A 62 10.80 -0.21 0.48
C LEU A 62 11.70 -1.04 -0.44
N ASP A 63 12.92 -1.30 0.00
CA ASP A 63 13.87 -2.18 -0.67
C ASP A 63 14.01 -3.49 0.13
N LEU A 64 13.62 -4.62 -0.47
CA LEU A 64 13.74 -5.97 0.08
C LEU A 64 14.77 -6.81 -0.68
N SER A 65 15.70 -6.17 -1.39
CA SER A 65 16.68 -6.84 -2.23
C SER A 65 17.44 -7.92 -1.47
N THR A 66 17.81 -9.00 -2.14
CA THR A 66 18.53 -10.18 -1.60
C THR A 66 17.75 -11.03 -0.59
N THR A 67 16.58 -10.59 -0.12
CA THR A 67 15.77 -11.34 0.85
C THR A 67 15.10 -12.57 0.22
N HIS A 68 14.36 -13.31 1.03
CA HIS A 68 13.53 -14.40 0.54
C HIS A 68 12.07 -13.93 0.45
N VAL A 69 11.60 -13.68 -0.77
CA VAL A 69 10.22 -13.30 -1.09
C VAL A 69 9.61 -14.45 -1.89
N LEU A 70 8.48 -14.97 -1.41
CA LEU A 70 7.70 -16.00 -2.10
C LEU A 70 6.60 -15.35 -2.94
N ASP A 71 6.16 -16.06 -3.98
CA ASP A 71 4.99 -15.73 -4.78
C ASP A 71 3.68 -16.12 -4.07
N ASP A 72 3.52 -15.66 -2.82
CA ASP A 72 2.38 -16.00 -1.95
C ASP A 72 1.51 -14.78 -1.58
N ALA A 73 0.46 -15.02 -0.78
CA ALA A 73 -0.50 -14.00 -0.37
C ALA A 73 0.08 -12.90 0.55
N ARG A 74 1.32 -13.02 1.04
CA ARG A 74 1.92 -12.04 1.94
C ARG A 74 2.42 -10.80 1.22
N LEU A 75 2.93 -10.92 -0.01
CA LEU A 75 3.32 -9.76 -0.80
C LEU A 75 2.13 -8.82 -1.09
N PRO A 76 0.97 -9.29 -1.60
CA PRO A 76 -0.19 -8.41 -1.75
C PRO A 76 -0.73 -7.92 -0.40
N LEU A 77 -0.61 -8.70 0.68
CA LEU A 77 -0.96 -8.22 2.03
C LEU A 77 -0.05 -7.06 2.47
N LEU A 78 1.26 -7.15 2.24
CA LEU A 78 2.23 -6.08 2.51
C LEU A 78 1.82 -4.79 1.79
N LEU A 79 1.51 -4.87 0.50
CA LEU A 79 1.09 -3.70 -0.29
C LEU A 79 -0.22 -3.07 0.24
N LYS A 80 -1.18 -3.89 0.68
CA LYS A 80 -2.42 -3.38 1.30
C LYS A 80 -2.19 -2.68 2.64
N LEU A 81 -1.21 -3.14 3.42
CA LEU A 81 -0.88 -2.59 4.73
C LEU A 81 -0.10 -1.27 4.63
N HIS A 82 0.54 -1.00 3.49
CA HIS A 82 1.35 0.20 3.26
C HIS A 82 0.79 0.99 2.05
N PRO A 83 -0.41 1.60 2.16
CA PRO A 83 -1.06 2.29 1.05
C PRO A 83 -0.33 3.57 0.60
N THR A 84 0.62 4.05 1.39
CA THR A 84 1.49 5.20 1.09
C THR A 84 2.74 4.82 0.30
N LEU A 85 2.99 3.52 0.08
CA LEU A 85 4.16 3.03 -0.63
C LEU A 85 4.13 3.46 -2.10
N GLU A 86 5.15 4.21 -2.51
CA GLU A 86 5.32 4.74 -3.87
C GLU A 86 6.27 3.85 -4.69
N THR A 87 7.26 3.22 -4.06
CA THR A 87 8.29 2.42 -4.74
C THR A 87 8.66 1.16 -3.96
N LEU A 88 8.89 0.07 -4.70
CA LEU A 88 9.27 -1.24 -4.15
C LEU A 88 10.46 -1.82 -4.95
N VAL A 89 11.46 -2.37 -4.26
CA VAL A 89 12.59 -3.07 -4.89
C VAL A 89 12.65 -4.51 -4.38
N LEU A 90 12.66 -5.47 -5.31
CA LEU A 90 12.68 -6.92 -5.06
C LEU A 90 13.86 -7.62 -5.76
N ASP A 91 15.00 -6.94 -5.88
CA ASP A 91 16.14 -7.49 -6.60
C ASP A 91 16.69 -8.74 -5.92
N ARG A 92 17.16 -9.69 -6.74
CA ARG A 92 17.81 -10.93 -6.28
C ARG A 92 17.05 -11.67 -5.16
N CYS A 93 15.72 -11.56 -5.15
CA CYS A 93 14.89 -12.26 -4.18
C CYS A 93 14.83 -13.75 -4.51
N SER A 94 15.38 -14.58 -3.62
CA SER A 94 15.63 -16.01 -3.86
C SER A 94 14.38 -16.91 -4.05
N GLY A 95 13.16 -16.39 -3.81
CA GLY A 95 11.91 -17.15 -3.89
C GLY A 95 10.98 -16.78 -5.05
N LEU A 96 11.37 -15.85 -5.93
CA LEU A 96 10.54 -15.42 -7.05
C LEU A 96 10.82 -16.23 -8.33
N ILE A 97 11.91 -15.91 -9.04
CA ILE A 97 12.27 -16.60 -10.28
C ILE A 97 13.70 -17.11 -10.14
N SER A 98 13.88 -18.43 -10.29
CA SER A 98 15.20 -19.05 -10.27
C SER A 98 15.91 -18.88 -11.61
N ARG A 99 17.24 -19.05 -11.61
CA ARG A 99 18.05 -18.91 -12.82
C ARG A 99 17.67 -19.91 -13.90
N GLU A 100 17.24 -21.10 -13.49
CA GLU A 100 16.80 -22.18 -14.38
C GLU A 100 15.40 -21.94 -14.94
N ALA A 101 14.58 -21.15 -14.25
CA ALA A 101 13.19 -20.86 -14.63
C ALA A 101 13.04 -19.62 -15.52
N VAL A 102 14.12 -18.89 -15.83
CA VAL A 102 14.08 -17.57 -16.49
C VAL A 102 13.27 -17.54 -17.80
N GLU A 103 13.31 -18.63 -18.57
CA GLU A 103 12.59 -18.76 -19.85
C GLU A 103 11.34 -19.66 -19.73
N GLU A 104 11.06 -20.18 -18.54
CA GLU A 104 9.97 -21.13 -18.30
C GLU A 104 8.61 -20.42 -18.17
N PRO A 105 7.50 -21.11 -18.51
CA PRO A 105 6.14 -20.60 -18.32
C PRO A 105 5.85 -20.10 -16.90
N THR A 106 6.49 -20.70 -15.90
CA THR A 106 6.35 -20.35 -14.48
C THR A 106 6.88 -18.95 -14.20
N ALA A 107 8.01 -18.54 -14.76
CA ALA A 107 8.54 -17.18 -14.60
C ALA A 107 7.58 -16.11 -15.15
N PHE A 108 7.01 -16.36 -16.33
CA PHE A 108 6.01 -15.47 -16.92
C PHE A 108 4.72 -15.41 -16.09
N ALA A 109 4.32 -16.52 -15.48
CA ALA A 109 3.17 -16.56 -14.57
C ALA A 109 3.44 -15.75 -13.29
N THR A 110 4.63 -15.88 -12.69
CA THR A 110 5.05 -15.08 -11.53
C THR A 110 5.08 -13.58 -11.85
N LEU A 111 5.61 -13.19 -13.02
CA LEU A 111 5.62 -11.78 -13.45
C LEU A 111 4.21 -11.23 -13.67
N ARG A 112 3.34 -12.01 -14.32
CA ARG A 112 1.93 -11.64 -14.49
C ARG A 112 1.23 -11.51 -13.15
N TRP A 113 1.51 -12.40 -12.20
CA TRP A 113 0.99 -12.31 -10.83
C TRP A 113 1.51 -11.07 -10.09
N LEU A 114 2.80 -10.73 -10.22
CA LEU A 114 3.38 -9.50 -9.64
C LEU A 114 2.71 -8.25 -10.20
N GLY A 115 2.49 -8.20 -11.52
CA GLY A 115 1.74 -7.12 -12.17
C GLY A 115 0.35 -6.95 -11.56
N LYS A 116 -0.39 -8.05 -11.38
CA LYS A 116 -1.70 -8.05 -10.73
C LYS A 116 -1.63 -7.58 -9.28
N CYS A 117 -0.61 -7.98 -8.52
CA CYS A 117 -0.44 -7.55 -7.13
C CYS A 117 -0.20 -6.04 -7.02
N CYS A 118 0.61 -5.46 -7.92
CA CYS A 118 0.93 -4.03 -7.91
C CYS A 118 -0.27 -3.15 -8.28
N ALA A 119 -1.01 -3.53 -9.34
CA ALA A 119 -2.19 -2.78 -9.79
C ALA A 119 -3.43 -3.04 -8.90
N GLY A 120 -3.60 -4.26 -8.39
CA GLY A 120 -4.82 -4.70 -7.70
C GLY A 120 -4.95 -4.32 -6.24
N VAL A 121 -4.03 -3.52 -5.67
CA VAL A 121 -4.04 -3.15 -4.25
C VAL A 121 -5.35 -2.44 -3.88
N GLY A 122 -5.78 -1.46 -4.69
CA GLY A 122 -7.01 -0.70 -4.46
C GLY A 122 -8.25 -1.58 -4.46
N LEU A 123 -8.41 -2.42 -5.49
CA LEU A 123 -9.52 -3.36 -5.60
C LEU A 123 -9.56 -4.34 -4.40
N ALA A 124 -8.41 -4.90 -4.03
CA ALA A 124 -8.33 -5.83 -2.90
C ALA A 124 -8.71 -5.16 -1.56
N ARG A 125 -8.34 -3.88 -1.37
CA ARG A 125 -8.75 -3.10 -0.19
C ARG A 125 -10.26 -2.83 -0.19
N ALA A 126 -10.85 -2.52 -1.33
CA ALA A 126 -12.30 -2.33 -1.45
C ALA A 126 -13.07 -3.62 -1.10
N ASP A 127 -12.57 -4.78 -1.55
CA ASP A 127 -13.18 -6.07 -1.24
C ASP A 127 -13.00 -6.48 0.22
N ASP A 128 -11.90 -6.12 0.87
CA ASP A 128 -11.71 -6.29 2.32
C ASP A 128 -12.73 -5.49 3.13
N VAL A 129 -12.97 -4.23 2.74
CA VAL A 129 -13.98 -3.35 3.35
C VAL A 129 -15.38 -3.95 3.17
N LEU A 130 -15.73 -4.35 1.95
CA LEU A 130 -17.04 -4.93 1.66
C LEU A 130 -17.27 -6.23 2.43
N ARG A 131 -16.27 -7.11 2.49
CA ARG A 131 -16.35 -8.36 3.28
C ARG A 131 -16.43 -8.10 4.78
N ALA A 132 -15.75 -7.08 5.29
CA ALA A 132 -15.84 -6.70 6.70
C ALA A 132 -17.25 -6.17 7.04
N TRP A 133 -17.80 -5.29 6.21
CA TRP A 133 -19.14 -4.76 6.43
C TRP A 133 -20.22 -5.84 6.34
N ARG A 134 -20.16 -6.74 5.35
CA ARG A 134 -21.13 -7.83 5.21
C ARG A 134 -21.19 -8.74 6.45
N ARG A 135 -20.06 -8.97 7.12
CA ARG A 135 -20.02 -9.73 8.38
C ARG A 135 -20.77 -8.99 9.50
N ILE A 136 -20.46 -7.71 9.69
CA ILE A 136 -21.12 -6.85 10.69
C ILE A 136 -22.62 -6.73 10.41
N SER A 137 -23.00 -6.47 9.15
CA SER A 137 -24.40 -6.30 8.73
C SER A 137 -25.23 -7.57 8.91
N LYS A 138 -24.64 -8.76 8.70
CA LYS A 138 -25.31 -10.05 8.90
C LYS A 138 -25.63 -10.33 10.37
N GLU A 139 -24.82 -9.84 11.28
CA GLU A 139 -25.02 -10.00 12.73
C GLU A 139 -26.08 -9.05 13.30
N ARG A 140 -26.55 -8.07 12.51
CA ARG A 140 -27.60 -7.14 12.93
C ARG A 140 -28.99 -7.79 12.91
N PRO A 141 -29.79 -7.68 13.98
CA PRO A 141 -31.18 -8.11 14.00
C PRO A 141 -31.98 -7.53 12.84
N ALA A 142 -32.93 -8.27 12.27
CA ALA A 142 -33.76 -7.81 11.16
C ALA A 142 -34.67 -6.64 11.55
N ASP A 143 -35.01 -6.58 12.84
CA ASP A 143 -35.84 -5.61 13.55
C ASP A 143 -35.02 -4.53 14.28
N ALA A 144 -33.72 -4.40 13.97
CA ALA A 144 -32.88 -3.37 14.57
C ALA A 144 -33.56 -1.98 14.45
N PRO A 145 -33.70 -1.24 15.56
CA PRO A 145 -34.49 -0.02 15.60
C PRO A 145 -33.92 1.03 14.66
N ASN A 146 -34.80 1.83 14.06
CA ASN A 146 -34.38 2.99 13.31
C ASN A 146 -33.65 3.97 14.24
N VAL A 147 -32.63 4.64 13.70
CA VAL A 147 -31.78 5.56 14.45
C VAL A 147 -32.25 6.99 14.18
N HIS A 148 -32.15 7.86 15.17
CA HIS A 148 -32.44 9.28 14.98
C HIS A 148 -31.38 9.90 14.06
N ALA A 149 -31.81 10.61 13.01
CA ALA A 149 -30.92 11.50 12.29
C ALA A 149 -30.43 12.57 13.30
N SER A 150 -29.15 12.53 13.69
CA SER A 150 -28.60 13.52 14.61
C SER A 150 -28.74 14.91 13.99
N ALA A 151 -29.38 15.82 14.73
CA ALA A 151 -29.61 17.19 14.31
C ALA A 151 -28.40 18.07 14.63
N SER A 152 -27.83 18.75 13.64
CA SER A 152 -26.93 19.88 13.86
C SER A 152 -27.23 21.03 12.88
N THR A 153 -28.01 22.00 13.40
CA THR A 153 -27.99 23.47 13.17
C THR A 153 -27.97 24.00 11.72
N THR A 154 -29.06 24.55 11.18
CA THR A 154 -29.58 25.91 11.50
C THR A 154 -31.07 26.10 11.13
N SER A 155 -31.70 27.02 11.84
CA SER A 155 -33.14 27.27 12.07
C SER A 155 -34.02 27.68 10.88
N SER A 156 -35.26 27.18 10.83
CA SER A 156 -36.47 28.00 11.05
C SER A 156 -37.69 27.11 11.30
N GLY A 157 -38.57 27.51 12.22
CA GLY A 157 -39.59 26.68 12.80
C GLY A 157 -40.62 26.10 11.81
N ALA A 158 -40.69 24.79 11.79
CA ALA A 158 -41.91 24.03 11.51
C ALA A 158 -41.79 22.71 12.29
N MET A 159 -42.90 22.16 12.75
CA MET A 159 -42.98 20.94 13.56
C MET A 159 -42.06 19.83 13.00
N ASN A 160 -40.97 19.53 13.70
CA ASN A 160 -40.01 18.51 13.28
C ASN A 160 -40.62 17.12 13.51
N ASP A 161 -41.14 16.52 12.44
CA ASP A 161 -41.26 15.06 12.35
C ASP A 161 -39.83 14.49 12.44
N GLU A 162 -39.50 13.87 13.58
CA GLU A 162 -38.19 13.21 13.78
C GLU A 162 -38.02 12.10 12.73
N LYS A 163 -37.27 12.40 11.67
CA LYS A 163 -37.05 11.45 10.58
C LYS A 163 -36.09 10.36 11.03
N LEU A 164 -36.66 9.25 11.52
CA LEU A 164 -35.96 8.01 11.83
C LEU A 164 -35.33 7.42 10.56
N VAL A 165 -34.04 7.09 10.62
CA VAL A 165 -33.25 6.49 9.53
C VAL A 165 -32.98 5.02 9.85
N PRO A 166 -33.31 4.06 8.96
CA PRO A 166 -33.03 2.66 9.21
C PRO A 166 -31.53 2.36 9.13
N PRO A 167 -31.10 1.26 9.78
CA PRO A 167 -29.70 0.85 9.78
C PRO A 167 -29.19 0.56 8.37
N VAL A 168 -27.92 0.90 8.12
CA VAL A 168 -27.24 0.56 6.87
C VAL A 168 -27.13 -0.96 6.75
N ARG A 169 -27.55 -1.51 5.61
CA ARG A 169 -27.57 -2.96 5.32
C ARG A 169 -26.58 -3.35 4.24
N ASP A 170 -26.43 -2.51 3.21
CA ASP A 170 -25.55 -2.80 2.06
C ASP A 170 -24.70 -1.58 1.70
N ILE A 171 -23.49 -1.84 1.19
CA ILE A 171 -22.56 -0.80 0.76
C ILE A 171 -21.97 -1.11 -0.60
N LEU A 172 -21.71 -0.05 -1.36
CA LEU A 172 -20.82 -0.06 -2.51
C LEU A 172 -19.53 0.65 -2.11
N VAL A 173 -18.38 0.10 -2.52
CA VAL A 173 -17.06 0.61 -2.14
C VAL A 173 -16.34 0.99 -3.43
N LEU A 174 -15.94 2.25 -3.53
CA LEU A 174 -15.08 2.71 -4.61
C LEU A 174 -13.63 2.33 -4.31
N PRO A 175 -12.93 1.63 -5.23
CA PRO A 175 -11.54 1.28 -5.03
C PRO A 175 -10.65 2.54 -5.07
N PRO A 176 -9.72 2.71 -4.12
CA PRO A 176 -8.77 3.81 -4.15
C PRO A 176 -7.69 3.54 -5.22
N PRO A 177 -7.10 4.60 -5.81
CA PRO A 177 -5.94 4.43 -6.66
C PRO A 177 -4.76 3.84 -5.85
N THR A 178 -3.94 3.02 -6.51
CA THR A 178 -2.66 2.58 -5.93
C THR A 178 -1.68 3.75 -5.95
N ARG A 179 -0.89 3.92 -4.88
CA ARG A 179 0.20 4.91 -4.86
C ARG A 179 1.52 4.34 -5.39
N LEU A 180 1.60 3.02 -5.53
CA LEU A 180 2.79 2.35 -6.03
C LEU A 180 3.00 2.74 -7.49
N ARG A 181 4.03 3.53 -7.76
CA ARG A 181 4.40 4.03 -9.09
C ARG A 181 5.56 3.26 -9.72
N SER A 182 6.35 2.52 -8.93
CA SER A 182 7.47 1.76 -9.49
C SER A 182 7.80 0.47 -8.74
N LEU A 183 8.20 -0.53 -9.54
CA LEU A 183 8.77 -1.79 -9.08
C LEU A 183 10.16 -2.02 -9.73
N GLY A 184 11.18 -2.15 -8.90
CA GLY A 184 12.50 -2.69 -9.28
C GLY A 184 12.55 -4.21 -9.08
N LEU A 185 12.92 -4.96 -10.11
CA LEU A 185 12.96 -6.43 -10.12
C LEU A 185 14.14 -6.96 -10.95
N GLY A 186 15.36 -6.67 -10.53
CA GLY A 186 16.56 -7.26 -11.09
C GLY A 186 16.96 -8.55 -10.37
N LEU A 187 16.44 -9.69 -10.85
CA LEU A 187 16.69 -10.99 -10.22
C LEU A 187 18.04 -11.61 -10.59
N HIS A 188 18.61 -11.25 -11.73
CA HIS A 188 19.80 -11.87 -12.30
C HIS A 188 20.73 -10.83 -12.94
N ASP A 189 22.05 -11.12 -12.94
CA ASP A 189 23.09 -10.18 -13.38
C ASP A 189 22.98 -9.77 -14.85
N SER A 190 22.53 -10.69 -15.70
CA SER A 190 22.39 -10.46 -17.14
C SER A 190 21.21 -11.26 -17.66
N LEU A 191 20.20 -10.57 -18.16
CA LEU A 191 19.13 -11.16 -18.95
C LEU A 191 19.32 -10.78 -20.40
N ALA A 192 19.14 -11.74 -21.31
CA ALA A 192 19.15 -11.43 -22.74
C ALA A 192 18.04 -10.40 -23.05
N PRO A 193 18.25 -9.42 -23.93
CA PRO A 193 17.25 -8.38 -24.23
C PRO A 193 15.86 -8.93 -24.62
N ARG A 194 15.84 -10.08 -25.30
CA ARG A 194 14.60 -10.80 -25.64
C ARG A 194 13.80 -11.23 -24.40
N ILE A 195 14.49 -11.66 -23.35
CA ILE A 195 13.91 -12.10 -22.08
C ILE A 195 13.42 -10.91 -21.29
N VAL A 196 14.21 -9.83 -21.22
CA VAL A 196 13.78 -8.56 -20.61
C VAL A 196 12.47 -8.05 -21.22
N LYS A 197 12.38 -8.08 -22.56
CA LYS A 197 11.16 -7.70 -23.28
C LYS A 197 9.97 -8.63 -22.95
N ALA A 198 10.20 -9.94 -22.92
CA ALA A 198 9.16 -10.91 -22.58
C ALA A 198 8.69 -10.78 -21.12
N TRP A 199 9.62 -10.59 -20.19
CA TRP A 199 9.33 -10.36 -18.77
C TRP A 199 8.49 -9.10 -18.56
N THR A 200 8.92 -8.00 -19.18
CA THR A 200 8.18 -6.73 -19.16
C THR A 200 6.77 -6.91 -19.71
N LYS A 201 6.62 -7.61 -20.84
CA LYS A 201 5.32 -7.89 -21.43
C LYS A 201 4.42 -8.69 -20.47
N SER A 202 4.92 -9.77 -19.88
CA SER A 202 4.14 -10.58 -18.95
C SER A 202 3.74 -9.84 -17.68
N PHE A 203 4.62 -8.99 -17.14
CA PHE A 203 4.28 -8.09 -16.04
C PHE A 203 3.14 -7.14 -16.43
N ASN A 204 3.29 -6.44 -17.56
CA ASN A 204 2.30 -5.47 -18.05
C ASN A 204 0.94 -6.13 -18.33
N GLU A 205 0.90 -7.32 -18.93
CA GLU A 205 -0.35 -8.08 -19.13
C GLU A 205 -1.11 -8.30 -17.80
N GLY A 206 -0.38 -8.59 -16.72
CA GLY A 206 -0.97 -8.75 -15.39
C GLY A 206 -1.42 -7.44 -14.76
N TYR A 207 -0.59 -6.40 -14.92
CA TYR A 207 -0.86 -5.06 -14.43
C TYR A 207 -2.11 -4.46 -15.09
N GLU A 208 -2.15 -4.45 -16.42
CA GLU A 208 -3.28 -3.93 -17.23
C GLU A 208 -4.58 -4.69 -16.97
N ASP A 209 -4.55 -6.03 -16.87
CA ASP A 209 -5.72 -6.85 -16.50
C ASP A 209 -6.36 -6.40 -15.18
N MET A 210 -5.52 -5.96 -14.22
CA MET A 210 -6.00 -5.58 -12.90
C MET A 210 -6.37 -4.10 -12.78
N VAL A 211 -5.73 -3.24 -13.56
CA VAL A 211 -6.20 -1.87 -13.76
C VAL A 211 -7.61 -1.89 -14.36
N GLY A 212 -7.82 -2.66 -15.44
CA GLY A 212 -9.12 -2.80 -16.10
C GLY A 212 -10.21 -3.26 -15.12
N LYS A 213 -9.95 -4.31 -14.33
CA LYS A 213 -10.91 -4.77 -13.30
C LYS A 213 -11.20 -3.75 -12.21
N THR A 214 -10.24 -2.90 -11.89
CA THR A 214 -10.43 -1.84 -10.89
C THR A 214 -11.31 -0.72 -11.45
N VAL A 215 -11.12 -0.35 -12.73
CA VAL A 215 -11.99 0.59 -13.45
C VAL A 215 -13.39 0.03 -13.60
N ASP A 216 -13.53 -1.22 -14.07
CA ASP A 216 -14.81 -1.93 -14.19
C ASP A 216 -15.57 -1.95 -12.86
N ARG A 217 -14.85 -2.12 -11.74
CA ARG A 217 -15.44 -2.08 -10.40
C ARG A 217 -16.01 -0.70 -10.05
N ALA A 218 -15.32 0.38 -10.41
CA ALA A 218 -15.79 1.74 -10.16
C ALA A 218 -17.04 2.05 -11.00
N GLU A 219 -17.05 1.66 -12.28
CA GLU A 219 -18.22 1.80 -13.15
C GLU A 219 -19.39 0.91 -12.69
N ASP A 220 -19.18 -0.33 -12.23
CA ASP A 220 -20.25 -1.14 -11.64
C ASP A 220 -20.86 -0.47 -10.40
N VAL A 221 -20.05 0.21 -9.58
CA VAL A 221 -20.58 0.98 -8.43
C VAL A 221 -21.52 2.09 -8.91
N LYS A 222 -21.14 2.85 -9.94
CA LYS A 222 -21.98 3.89 -10.55
C LYS A 222 -23.27 3.30 -11.11
N ASP A 223 -23.17 2.27 -11.96
CA ASP A 223 -24.32 1.63 -12.60
C ASP A 223 -25.28 1.02 -11.57
N ARG A 224 -24.75 0.42 -10.50
CA ARG A 224 -25.57 -0.11 -9.40
C ARG A 224 -26.24 1.00 -8.62
N TRP A 225 -25.54 2.10 -8.36
CA TRP A 225 -26.10 3.26 -7.67
C TRP A 225 -27.24 3.88 -8.48
N GLU A 226 -27.04 4.11 -9.78
CA GLU A 226 -28.06 4.65 -10.68
C GLU A 226 -29.26 3.72 -10.81
N ARG A 227 -29.04 2.40 -10.87
CA ARG A 227 -30.14 1.42 -10.81
C ARG A 227 -30.89 1.51 -9.50
N TRP A 228 -30.19 1.61 -8.37
CA TRP A 228 -30.83 1.80 -7.08
C TRP A 228 -31.62 3.12 -7.00
N ALA A 229 -31.12 4.20 -7.59
CA ALA A 229 -31.80 5.50 -7.67
C ALA A 229 -33.08 5.43 -8.49
N ARG A 230 -33.09 4.62 -9.55
CA ARG A 230 -34.26 4.41 -10.40
C ARG A 230 -35.31 3.44 -9.82
N THR A 231 -34.92 2.55 -8.91
CA THR A 231 -35.79 1.43 -8.50
C THR A 231 -36.18 1.50 -7.02
N ASN A 232 -37.50 1.50 -6.77
CA ASN A 232 -38.12 0.95 -5.56
C ASN A 232 -37.96 1.68 -4.22
N GLY A 233 -37.64 2.98 -4.16
CA GLY A 233 -37.64 3.73 -2.89
C GLY A 233 -36.66 3.21 -1.82
N ARG A 234 -35.91 2.13 -2.05
CA ARG A 234 -34.97 1.52 -1.08
C ARG A 234 -33.77 2.40 -0.76
N LEU A 235 -33.42 3.33 -1.66
CA LEU A 235 -32.50 4.40 -1.31
C LEU A 235 -33.18 5.49 -0.48
N GLU A 236 -34.46 5.78 -0.71
CA GLU A 236 -35.24 6.69 0.13
C GLU A 236 -35.45 6.11 1.54
N GLU A 237 -35.50 4.78 1.66
CA GLU A 237 -35.41 4.08 2.93
C GLU A 237 -34.05 4.32 3.60
N GLY A 238 -32.95 4.54 2.87
CA GLY A 238 -31.67 4.88 3.49
C GLY A 238 -30.90 3.68 4.05
N THR A 239 -31.17 2.46 3.55
CA THR A 239 -30.45 1.23 3.97
C THR A 239 -29.15 0.98 3.20
N ARG A 240 -28.80 1.83 2.22
CA ARG A 240 -27.66 1.62 1.31
C ARG A 240 -26.75 2.83 1.28
N ARG A 241 -25.44 2.60 1.12
CA ARG A 241 -24.42 3.66 1.04
C ARG A 241 -23.39 3.38 -0.04
N VAL A 242 -22.81 4.44 -0.61
CA VAL A 242 -21.50 4.37 -1.29
C VAL A 242 -20.46 4.88 -0.31
N VAL A 243 -19.30 4.23 -0.26
CA VAL A 243 -18.16 4.68 0.53
C VAL A 243 -16.93 4.82 -0.36
N VAL A 244 -16.11 5.81 -0.04
CA VAL A 244 -14.80 6.06 -0.67
C VAL A 244 -13.73 6.10 0.42
N PHE A 245 -12.49 5.79 0.07
CA PHE A 245 -11.36 5.94 0.98
C PHE A 245 -10.99 7.41 1.11
N ARG A 246 -10.72 7.87 2.33
CA ARG A 246 -10.33 9.27 2.61
C ARG A 246 -9.12 9.70 1.79
N GLU A 247 -8.13 8.83 1.61
CA GLU A 247 -6.93 9.16 0.84
C GLU A 247 -7.13 9.18 -0.68
N ALA A 248 -8.30 8.77 -1.17
CA ALA A 248 -8.63 8.75 -2.59
C ALA A 248 -9.36 10.01 -3.07
N VAL A 249 -9.65 10.94 -2.16
CA VAL A 249 -10.33 12.21 -2.45
C VAL A 249 -9.47 13.40 -2.02
N SER A 250 -9.62 14.53 -2.71
CA SER A 250 -8.88 15.76 -2.41
C SER A 250 -9.35 16.38 -1.08
N GLU A 251 -8.49 17.18 -0.45
CA GLU A 251 -8.88 17.87 0.79
C GLU A 251 -10.03 18.85 0.57
N GLU A 252 -10.08 19.52 -0.60
CA GLU A 252 -11.17 20.43 -0.98
C GLU A 252 -12.50 19.71 -1.02
N TRP A 253 -12.53 18.50 -1.60
CA TRP A 253 -13.71 17.66 -1.63
C TRP A 253 -14.17 17.29 -0.20
N VAL A 254 -13.23 16.92 0.67
CA VAL A 254 -13.56 16.58 2.07
C VAL A 254 -14.05 17.81 2.82
N LYS A 255 -13.43 18.99 2.67
CA LYS A 255 -13.89 20.25 3.28
C LYS A 255 -15.29 20.64 2.80
N GLN A 256 -15.60 20.39 1.54
CA GLN A 256 -16.91 20.69 0.97
C GLN A 256 -18.03 19.81 1.54
N TYR A 257 -17.78 18.50 1.68
CA TYR A 257 -18.83 17.52 2.03
C TYR A 257 -18.79 17.03 3.48
N PHE A 258 -17.66 17.19 4.16
CA PHE A 258 -17.43 16.83 5.56
C PHE A 258 -16.71 17.97 6.32
N PRO A 259 -17.25 19.20 6.31
CA PRO A 259 -16.63 20.33 7.00
C PRO A 259 -16.45 20.10 8.50
N GLN A 260 -17.29 19.25 9.10
CA GLN A 260 -17.21 18.89 10.52
C GLN A 260 -15.93 18.13 10.90
N LEU A 261 -15.18 17.59 9.93
CA LEU A 261 -13.90 16.94 10.20
C LEU A 261 -12.76 17.94 10.38
N PHE A 262 -13.00 19.24 10.23
CA PHE A 262 -11.98 20.27 10.34
C PHE A 262 -12.29 21.21 11.51
N ASP A 263 -11.26 21.58 12.26
CA ASP A 263 -11.34 22.61 13.29
C ASP A 263 -11.41 24.03 12.67
N GLU A 264 -11.51 25.05 13.54
CA GLU A 264 -11.53 26.46 13.11
C GLU A 264 -10.26 26.89 12.36
N ASP A 265 -9.14 26.22 12.61
CA ASP A 265 -7.85 26.44 11.95
C ASP A 265 -7.71 25.66 10.61
N GLY A 266 -8.73 24.86 10.27
CA GLY A 266 -8.78 24.07 9.04
C GLY A 266 -7.90 22.82 9.06
N VAL A 267 -7.49 22.37 10.25
CA VAL A 267 -6.76 21.11 10.48
C VAL A 267 -7.77 19.98 10.63
N GLU A 268 -7.54 18.87 9.93
CA GLU A 268 -8.41 17.69 10.03
C GLU A 268 -8.29 17.10 11.44
N GLU A 269 -9.38 17.15 12.21
CA GLU A 269 -9.47 16.52 13.51
C GLU A 269 -9.44 15.00 13.34
N LEU A 270 -8.24 14.43 13.51
CA LEU A 270 -8.06 13.00 13.65
C LEU A 270 -8.56 12.59 15.04
N ALA A 271 -9.88 12.44 15.20
CA ALA A 271 -10.49 12.06 16.47
C ALA A 271 -9.74 10.87 17.08
N THR A 272 -9.04 11.10 18.18
CA THR A 272 -8.39 10.03 18.92
C THR A 272 -9.46 9.00 19.27
N TRP A 273 -9.22 7.73 18.93
CA TRP A 273 -10.16 6.63 19.13
C TRP A 273 -10.84 6.74 20.51
N GLY A 274 -12.16 7.01 20.52
CA GLY A 274 -12.95 7.07 21.75
C GLY A 274 -13.93 8.24 21.91
N GLY A 275 -14.17 9.07 20.90
CA GLY A 275 -15.14 10.17 21.01
C GLY A 275 -16.57 9.72 20.71
N ASP A 276 -17.40 9.58 21.75
CA ASP A 276 -18.88 9.63 21.69
C ASP A 276 -19.37 11.03 21.26
N ASP A 277 -18.64 11.75 20.41
CA ASP A 277 -19.01 13.09 19.96
C ASP A 277 -19.92 12.98 18.73
N PRO A 278 -21.24 13.18 18.88
CA PRO A 278 -22.16 13.14 17.75
C PRO A 278 -21.86 14.21 16.69
N ALA A 279 -21.08 15.26 17.01
CA ALA A 279 -20.68 16.31 16.07
C ALA A 279 -19.71 15.81 14.97
N LEU A 280 -18.95 14.75 15.25
CA LEU A 280 -18.00 14.14 14.30
C LEU A 280 -18.58 12.93 13.57
N SER A 281 -19.89 12.66 13.70
CA SER A 281 -20.49 11.50 13.06
C SER A 281 -20.52 11.63 11.53
N LEU A 282 -20.03 10.59 10.85
CA LEU A 282 -20.05 10.49 9.39
C LEU A 282 -21.40 10.03 8.84
N ASP A 283 -22.21 9.35 9.66
CA ASP A 283 -23.52 8.81 9.27
C ASP A 283 -24.47 8.72 10.48
N PRO A 284 -25.80 8.85 10.31
CA PRO A 284 -26.76 8.64 11.38
C PRO A 284 -26.70 7.26 12.04
N ASP A 285 -26.24 6.23 11.32
CA ASP A 285 -26.03 4.89 11.89
C ASP A 285 -24.67 4.84 12.63
N PRO A 286 -24.64 4.82 13.98
CA PRO A 286 -23.40 4.95 14.76
C PRO A 286 -22.44 3.78 14.54
N LEU A 287 -22.97 2.57 14.32
CA LEU A 287 -22.17 1.40 14.03
C LEU A 287 -21.53 1.49 12.64
N PHE A 288 -22.23 2.04 11.65
CA PHE A 288 -21.67 2.30 10.33
C PHE A 288 -20.67 3.46 10.36
N SER A 289 -21.00 4.54 11.07
CA SER A 289 -20.11 5.69 11.29
C SER A 289 -18.78 5.25 11.93
N GLY A 290 -18.83 4.46 13.01
CA GLY A 290 -17.64 3.88 13.64
C GLY A 290 -16.87 2.91 12.73
N PHE A 291 -17.58 2.14 11.88
CA PHE A 291 -16.95 1.28 10.86
C PHE A 291 -16.15 2.09 9.84
N CYS A 292 -16.74 3.19 9.34
CA CYS A 292 -16.11 4.11 8.39
C CYS A 292 -14.91 4.81 9.02
N TYR A 293 -15.10 5.36 10.23
CA TYR A 293 -14.07 6.04 11.00
C TYR A 293 -12.81 5.19 11.19
N THR A 294 -13.01 3.97 11.71
CA THR A 294 -11.93 3.01 12.00
C THR A 294 -11.11 2.62 10.77
N ARG A 295 -11.67 2.79 9.56
CA ARG A 295 -11.06 2.39 8.29
C ARG A 295 -10.71 3.58 7.39
N ARG A 296 -10.86 4.82 7.89
CA ARG A 296 -10.68 6.05 7.11
C ARG A 296 -11.50 6.05 5.82
N LEU A 297 -12.78 5.69 5.94
CA LEU A 297 -13.74 5.73 4.84
C LEU A 297 -14.67 6.92 5.01
N LEU A 298 -15.09 7.51 3.90
CA LEU A 298 -16.08 8.57 3.85
C LEU A 298 -17.34 8.03 3.17
N PRO A 299 -18.49 7.97 3.86
CA PRO A 299 -19.76 7.60 3.25
C PRO A 299 -20.32 8.77 2.47
N LEU A 300 -20.65 8.58 1.19
CA LEU A 300 -21.14 9.69 0.37
C LEU A 300 -22.41 10.30 0.99
N PRO A 301 -22.50 11.65 1.08
CA PRO A 301 -23.55 12.33 1.82
C PRO A 301 -24.94 11.90 1.36
N TYR A 302 -25.68 11.27 2.28
CA TYR A 302 -27.05 10.81 2.06
C TYR A 302 -28.09 11.96 2.19
N PHE A 303 -27.66 13.15 2.63
CA PHE A 303 -28.47 14.00 3.51
C PHE A 303 -29.67 14.74 2.92
N TYR A 304 -29.91 14.77 1.61
CA TYR A 304 -31.04 15.57 1.08
C TYR A 304 -31.90 14.92 -0.01
N SER A 305 -31.41 13.88 -0.70
CA SER A 305 -32.20 13.02 -1.59
C SER A 305 -31.23 12.04 -2.28
N PRO A 306 -31.55 10.74 -2.39
CA PRO A 306 -30.75 9.81 -3.18
C PRO A 306 -30.45 10.29 -4.61
N SER A 307 -31.42 10.94 -5.24
CA SER A 307 -31.29 11.51 -6.59
C SER A 307 -30.26 12.64 -6.66
N ALA A 308 -30.07 13.39 -5.56
CA ALA A 308 -29.08 14.46 -5.47
C ALA A 308 -27.64 13.94 -5.33
N SER A 309 -27.47 12.71 -4.84
CA SER A 309 -26.15 12.07 -4.69
C SER A 309 -25.68 11.34 -5.95
N THR A 310 -26.57 11.05 -6.91
CA THR A 310 -26.20 10.37 -8.16
C THR A 310 -25.15 11.13 -8.98
N PRO A 311 -25.27 12.46 -9.20
CA PRO A 311 -24.23 13.22 -9.89
C PRO A 311 -22.88 13.20 -9.14
N LEU A 312 -22.92 13.19 -7.81
CA LEU A 312 -21.72 13.12 -6.98
C LEU A 312 -21.01 11.77 -7.13
N VAL A 313 -21.75 10.66 -7.08
CA VAL A 313 -21.20 9.32 -7.34
C VAL A 313 -20.59 9.25 -8.74
N ALA A 314 -21.28 9.77 -9.74
CA ALA A 314 -20.79 9.76 -11.12
C ALA A 314 -19.50 10.59 -11.30
N SER A 315 -19.44 11.79 -10.71
CA SER A 315 -18.23 12.64 -10.73
C SER A 315 -17.07 11.95 -10.04
N LEU A 316 -17.30 11.39 -8.85
CA LEU A 316 -16.26 10.72 -8.08
C LEU A 316 -15.72 9.48 -8.79
N VAL A 317 -16.59 8.71 -9.44
CA VAL A 317 -16.19 7.55 -10.25
C VAL A 317 -15.31 8.00 -11.41
N LEU A 318 -15.71 9.07 -12.13
CA LEU A 318 -14.92 9.62 -13.23
C LEU A 318 -13.53 10.11 -12.78
N ASP A 319 -13.47 10.83 -11.66
CA ASP A 319 -12.21 11.35 -11.11
C ASP A 319 -11.28 10.20 -10.69
N LEU A 320 -11.84 9.18 -10.03
CA LEU A 320 -11.08 8.00 -9.59
C LEU A 320 -10.59 7.15 -10.75
N THR A 321 -11.43 6.88 -11.76
CA THR A 321 -11.03 6.10 -12.93
C THR A 321 -9.95 6.84 -13.72
N SER A 322 -10.10 8.15 -13.93
CA SER A 322 -9.07 8.98 -14.55
C SER A 322 -7.75 8.94 -13.79
N THR A 323 -7.81 9.01 -12.46
CA THR A 323 -6.61 8.93 -11.59
C THR A 323 -5.95 7.55 -11.68
N ILE A 324 -6.73 6.47 -11.66
CA ILE A 324 -6.25 5.09 -11.79
C ILE A 324 -5.55 4.90 -13.15
N GLU A 325 -6.15 5.37 -14.23
CA GLU A 325 -5.59 5.26 -15.58
C GLU A 325 -4.33 6.10 -15.74
N ALA A 326 -4.30 7.32 -15.22
CA ALA A 326 -3.11 8.18 -15.23
C ALA A 326 -1.95 7.53 -14.46
N HIS A 327 -2.20 7.02 -13.25
CA HIS A 327 -1.20 6.29 -12.48
C HIS A 327 -0.72 5.01 -13.20
N ALA A 328 -1.62 4.32 -13.90
CA ALA A 328 -1.25 3.13 -14.65
C ALA A 328 -0.35 3.45 -15.84
N ALA A 329 -0.60 4.56 -16.54
CA ALA A 329 0.21 5.02 -17.66
C ALA A 329 1.65 5.38 -17.23
N ASP A 330 1.80 5.94 -16.03
CA ASP A 330 3.09 6.40 -15.49
C ASP A 330 3.86 5.31 -14.70
N PHE A 331 3.31 4.10 -14.56
CA PHE A 331 3.94 3.04 -13.77
C PHE A 331 5.26 2.55 -14.39
N SER A 332 6.32 2.51 -13.58
CA SER A 332 7.67 2.12 -14.01
C SER A 332 8.07 0.74 -13.48
N PHE A 333 8.08 -0.26 -14.36
CA PHE A 333 8.66 -1.59 -14.10
C PHE A 333 10.10 -1.66 -14.62
N CYS A 334 11.07 -1.87 -13.71
CA CYS A 334 12.49 -1.92 -14.05
C CYS A 334 13.08 -3.30 -13.72
N PRO A 335 13.41 -4.13 -14.72
CA PRO A 335 14.01 -5.46 -14.52
C PRO A 335 15.54 -5.44 -14.39
N VAL A 336 16.14 -4.26 -14.24
CA VAL A 336 17.59 -4.08 -14.15
C VAL A 336 18.04 -4.30 -12.70
N PRO A 337 19.04 -5.15 -12.43
CA PRO A 337 19.57 -5.33 -11.09
C PRO A 337 20.33 -4.10 -10.62
N ASP A 338 20.08 -3.71 -9.37
CA ASP A 338 20.76 -2.61 -8.69
C ASP A 338 21.24 -2.96 -7.27
N CYS A 339 21.61 -4.22 -7.08
CA CYS A 339 22.24 -4.68 -5.86
C CYS A 339 23.34 -5.70 -6.15
N SER A 340 24.29 -5.81 -5.23
CA SER A 340 25.38 -6.78 -5.32
C SER A 340 24.87 -8.21 -5.19
N ASN A 341 25.51 -9.13 -5.93
CA ASN A 341 25.40 -10.58 -5.72
C ASN A 341 26.57 -11.13 -4.89
N ALA A 342 27.55 -10.30 -4.54
CA ALA A 342 28.74 -10.71 -3.81
C ALA A 342 28.41 -10.96 -2.32
N PRO A 343 29.06 -11.92 -1.67
CA PRO A 343 29.03 -12.02 -0.21
C PRO A 343 29.56 -10.72 0.41
N GLY A 344 28.85 -10.16 1.39
CA GLY A 344 29.32 -8.96 2.08
C GLY A 344 30.70 -9.18 2.70
N VAL A 345 31.60 -8.21 2.54
CA VAL A 345 32.95 -8.26 3.10
C VAL A 345 32.93 -7.61 4.48
N PRO A 346 33.48 -8.26 5.53
CA PRO A 346 33.53 -7.63 6.85
C PRO A 346 34.52 -6.46 6.84
N HIS A 347 34.01 -5.23 6.90
CA HIS A 347 34.82 -4.00 7.03
C HIS A 347 35.46 -3.82 8.41
N LEU A 348 34.97 -4.57 9.41
CA LEU A 348 35.48 -4.54 10.77
C LEU A 348 35.87 -5.95 11.19
N THR A 349 37.17 -6.24 11.21
CA THR A 349 37.72 -7.45 11.81
C THR A 349 38.27 -7.07 13.18
N LEU A 350 37.56 -7.41 14.25
CA LEU A 350 38.10 -7.27 15.61
C LEU A 350 39.00 -8.49 15.87
N SER A 351 40.32 -8.30 15.82
CA SER A 351 41.29 -9.33 16.22
C SER A 351 40.94 -9.86 17.62
N GLN A 352 40.77 -11.18 17.76
CA GLN A 352 40.52 -11.84 19.04
C GLN A 352 41.81 -12.17 19.81
N VAL A 353 43.01 -12.05 19.20
CA VAL A 353 44.28 -12.37 19.86
C VAL A 353 45.43 -11.51 19.28
N GLY A 354 46.04 -10.68 20.13
CA GLY A 354 47.23 -9.88 19.80
C GLY A 354 46.98 -8.39 19.55
N LYS A 355 48.01 -7.55 19.76
CA LYS A 355 48.01 -6.13 19.35
C LYS A 355 48.04 -6.08 17.82
N GLU A 356 46.89 -5.91 17.19
CA GLU A 356 46.80 -5.64 15.75
C GLU A 356 47.48 -4.29 15.45
N ASP A 357 48.34 -4.27 14.43
CA ASP A 357 48.95 -3.02 13.97
C ASP A 357 47.88 -2.13 13.31
N ILE A 358 47.82 -0.88 13.76
CA ILE A 358 46.79 0.09 13.33
C ILE A 358 46.99 0.43 11.85
N GLU A 359 48.23 0.48 11.39
CA GLU A 359 48.55 0.84 10.00
C GLU A 359 48.20 -0.31 9.04
N GLU A 360 48.55 -1.55 9.41
CA GLU A 360 48.11 -2.74 8.67
C GLU A 360 46.58 -2.85 8.58
N ARG A 361 45.87 -2.61 9.69
CA ARG A 361 44.41 -2.62 9.71
C ARG A 361 43.82 -1.56 8.79
N ARG A 362 44.30 -0.32 8.85
CA ARG A 362 43.84 0.78 7.98
C ARG A 362 44.07 0.46 6.49
N ARG A 363 45.23 -0.11 6.16
CA ARG A 363 45.53 -0.54 4.78
C ARG A 363 44.54 -1.62 4.32
N ARG A 364 44.27 -2.62 5.15
CA ARG A 364 43.32 -3.71 4.85
C ARG A 364 41.89 -3.17 4.67
N GLU A 365 41.44 -2.32 5.59
CA GLU A 365 40.12 -1.67 5.48
C GLU A 365 40.03 -0.86 4.19
N LYS A 366 41.04 -0.05 3.88
CA LYS A 366 41.11 0.73 2.62
C LYS A 366 41.04 -0.16 1.37
N GLU A 367 41.79 -1.25 1.32
CA GLU A 367 41.76 -2.20 0.19
C GLU A 367 40.40 -2.87 0.00
N VAL A 368 39.67 -3.13 1.09
CA VAL A 368 38.29 -3.64 1.03
C VAL A 368 37.35 -2.59 0.44
N TRP A 369 37.43 -1.34 0.93
CA TRP A 369 36.63 -0.23 0.43
C TRP A 369 36.87 0.06 -1.06
N GLU A 370 38.13 0.13 -1.50
CA GLU A 370 38.48 0.37 -2.92
C GLU A 370 38.01 -0.78 -3.83
N ARG A 371 38.05 -2.02 -3.32
CA ARG A 371 37.52 -3.18 -4.06
C ARG A 371 36.01 -3.11 -4.20
N GLU A 372 35.28 -2.83 -3.12
CA GLU A 372 33.83 -2.69 -3.17
C GLU A 372 33.40 -1.54 -4.07
N GLU A 373 34.10 -0.41 -4.03
CA GLU A 373 33.84 0.71 -4.94
C GLU A 373 34.06 0.32 -6.41
N SER A 374 35.11 -0.46 -6.70
CA SER A 374 35.36 -1.00 -8.03
C SER A 374 34.34 -2.08 -8.44
N GLU A 375 33.84 -2.89 -7.52
CA GLU A 375 32.82 -3.90 -7.79
C GLU A 375 31.42 -3.28 -7.96
N GLU A 376 31.18 -2.14 -7.31
CA GLU A 376 29.95 -1.38 -7.41
C GLU A 376 29.90 -0.56 -8.69
N TRP A 377 30.88 0.32 -8.89
CA TRP A 377 30.88 1.34 -9.96
C TRP A 377 31.93 1.13 -11.06
N GLY A 378 32.83 0.16 -10.88
CA GLY A 378 33.86 -0.12 -11.88
C GLY A 378 33.30 -0.75 -13.15
N SER A 379 34.20 -1.02 -14.11
CA SER A 379 33.82 -1.68 -15.36
C SER A 379 33.25 -3.07 -15.09
N GLY A 380 31.98 -3.28 -15.45
CA GLY A 380 31.26 -4.52 -15.16
C GLY A 380 30.70 -4.61 -13.74
N GLY A 381 30.65 -3.49 -13.02
CA GLY A 381 30.05 -3.40 -11.69
C GLY A 381 28.58 -3.81 -11.65
N TRP A 382 28.12 -4.17 -10.46
CA TRP A 382 26.75 -4.60 -10.25
C TRP A 382 25.75 -3.44 -10.26
N ARG A 383 26.20 -2.22 -9.98
CA ARG A 383 25.38 -1.02 -10.06
C ARG A 383 25.35 -0.51 -11.49
N LYS A 384 24.15 -0.28 -12.03
CA LYS A 384 23.98 0.14 -13.42
C LYS A 384 23.87 1.66 -13.55
N ASP A 385 24.26 2.18 -14.70
CA ASP A 385 24.14 3.62 -14.95
C ASP A 385 22.66 4.05 -14.95
N GLU A 386 22.35 5.30 -14.62
CA GLU A 386 20.97 5.81 -14.65
C GLU A 386 20.31 5.59 -16.02
N SER A 387 21.08 5.70 -17.11
CA SER A 387 20.58 5.48 -18.48
C SER A 387 20.14 4.04 -18.76
N GLU A 388 20.58 3.07 -17.96
CA GLU A 388 20.15 1.68 -18.06
C GLU A 388 18.81 1.43 -17.36
N HIS A 389 18.43 2.30 -16.40
CA HIS A 389 17.16 2.23 -15.69
C HIS A 389 16.04 2.92 -16.48
N ARG A 390 14.79 2.56 -16.15
CA ARG A 390 13.64 3.33 -16.64
C ARG A 390 13.49 4.63 -15.85
N GLY A 391 12.95 5.67 -16.48
CA GLY A 391 12.54 6.89 -15.76
C GLY A 391 11.60 6.56 -14.60
N GLY A 392 11.77 7.26 -13.47
CA GLY A 392 10.97 7.05 -12.25
C GLY A 392 11.18 5.70 -11.56
N CYS A 393 12.27 5.00 -11.89
CA CYS A 393 12.58 3.68 -11.33
C CYS A 393 12.81 3.71 -9.82
N ALA A 394 12.25 2.72 -9.11
CA ALA A 394 12.41 2.51 -7.67
C ALA A 394 13.88 2.46 -7.21
N HIS A 395 14.79 1.93 -8.03
CA HIS A 395 16.23 1.90 -7.73
C HIS A 395 16.82 3.31 -7.59
N LEU A 396 16.55 4.17 -8.57
CA LEU A 396 17.05 5.54 -8.60
C LEU A 396 16.47 6.39 -7.45
N GLU A 397 15.19 6.19 -7.13
CA GLU A 397 14.55 6.80 -5.96
C GLU A 397 15.25 6.42 -4.66
N GLY A 398 15.62 5.14 -4.52
CA GLY A 398 16.43 4.67 -3.40
C GLY A 398 17.82 5.32 -3.37
N ARG A 399 18.52 5.40 -4.52
CA ARG A 399 19.85 6.04 -4.60
C ARG A 399 19.80 7.51 -4.17
N ARG A 400 18.81 8.27 -4.64
CA ARG A 400 18.59 9.67 -4.25
C ARG A 400 18.33 9.82 -2.76
N ALA A 401 17.44 9.00 -2.21
CA ALA A 401 17.10 9.04 -0.78
C ALA A 401 18.30 8.79 0.14
N TRP A 402 19.21 7.90 -0.29
CA TRP A 402 20.40 7.54 0.47
C TRP A 402 21.64 8.38 0.11
N GLY A 403 21.52 9.35 -0.81
CA GLY A 403 22.65 10.18 -1.24
C GLY A 403 23.77 9.40 -1.93
N VAL A 404 23.42 8.29 -2.60
CA VAL A 404 24.38 7.35 -3.22
C VAL A 404 24.54 7.62 -4.72
N GLU A 405 23.90 8.64 -5.26
CA GLU A 405 24.26 9.15 -6.59
C GLU A 405 25.62 9.84 -6.50
N ARG A 406 26.55 9.46 -7.38
CA ARG A 406 27.76 10.25 -7.59
C ARG A 406 27.35 11.55 -8.29
N PRO A 407 27.91 12.71 -7.89
CA PRO A 407 27.66 13.98 -8.57
C PRO A 407 28.14 14.00 -10.03
#